data_AF-A0A1W9VWP2-F1
#
_entry.id   AF-A0A1W9VWP2-F1
#
_cell.length_a   1.000
_cell.length_b   1.000
_cell.length_c   1.000
_cell.angle_alpha   90.00
_cell.angle_beta   90.00
_cell.angle_gamma   90.00
#
_symmetry.space_group_name_H-M   'P 1'
#
loop_
_entity.id
_entity.type
_entity.pdbx_description
1 polymer ?
#
loop_
_entity_poly.entity_id
_entity_poly.type
_entity_poly.pdbx_seq_one_letter_code
_entity_poly.pdbx_strand_id
1 'polypeptide(L)'
;MSLYCSKTPMPNMKKIKTKIKSVSNMKQITKALEVVATVKLQQMKQQTESYRDFMTEFLKIMNVVRTKLDILNTNQIDPNGRKLIVVMSSEKGLCGNLNSRLFKNIFQKYNDVKDNVDIFCVGKKSFEFFARAGFNVV
;
A
#
# COMPACT_ATOMS: atom_id res chain seq x y z
N MET A 1 -15.24 7.91 68.63
CA MET A 1 -15.00 6.54 68.12
C MET A 1 -15.74 6.41 66.79
N SER A 2 -15.26 7.06 65.72
CA SER A 2 -14.22 6.60 64.79
C SER A 2 -14.65 5.40 63.94
N LEU A 3 -14.34 5.50 62.63
CA LEU A 3 -14.32 4.46 61.59
C LEU A 3 -15.69 4.28 60.88
N TYR A 4 -15.88 4.46 59.57
CA TYR A 4 -14.93 4.49 58.47
C TYR A 4 -15.55 5.23 57.26
N CYS A 5 -14.88 6.30 56.87
CA CYS A 5 -15.05 7.00 55.60
C CYS A 5 -14.73 6.02 54.45
N SER A 6 -15.72 5.43 53.78
CA SER A 6 -15.51 4.70 52.53
C SER A 6 -15.42 5.67 51.34
N LYS A 7 -14.46 6.59 51.38
CA LYS A 7 -13.98 7.31 50.19
C LYS A 7 -13.08 6.38 49.39
N THR A 8 -13.65 5.46 48.63
CA THR A 8 -12.94 4.92 47.45
C THR A 8 -12.89 6.05 46.42
N PRO A 9 -11.71 6.50 45.98
CA PRO A 9 -11.59 7.76 45.24
C PRO A 9 -12.01 7.55 43.78
N MET A 10 -13.31 7.66 43.43
CA MET A 10 -13.90 7.56 42.06
C MET A 10 -12.87 7.54 40.90
N PRO A 11 -12.19 6.39 40.64
CA PRO A 11 -11.22 6.30 39.57
C PRO A 11 -11.88 5.78 38.29
N ASN A 12 -13.10 5.24 38.38
CA ASN A 12 -13.75 4.50 37.30
C ASN A 12 -14.62 5.40 36.41
N MET A 13 -15.51 6.23 36.98
CA MET A 13 -16.41 7.09 36.20
C MET A 13 -15.65 8.17 35.38
N LYS A 14 -14.60 8.76 35.96
CA LYS A 14 -13.76 9.74 35.24
C LYS A 14 -13.00 9.07 34.08
N LYS A 15 -12.40 7.89 34.30
CA LYS A 15 -11.72 7.12 33.25
C LYS A 15 -12.67 6.73 32.11
N ILE A 16 -13.88 6.29 32.44
CA ILE A 16 -14.91 5.95 31.44
C ILE A 16 -15.28 7.20 30.62
N LYS A 17 -15.57 8.34 31.26
CA LYS A 17 -15.87 9.61 30.57
C LYS A 17 -14.72 10.04 29.65
N THR A 18 -13.47 9.92 30.09
CA THR A 18 -12.29 10.23 29.27
C THR A 18 -12.17 9.29 28.07
N LYS A 19 -12.41 7.98 28.25
CA LYS A 19 -12.38 7.00 27.15
C LYS A 19 -13.48 7.27 26.12
N ILE A 20 -14.69 7.61 26.56
CA ILE A 20 -15.80 8.01 25.68
C ILE A 20 -15.40 9.23 24.85
N LYS A 21 -14.83 10.26 25.50
CA LYS A 21 -14.34 11.45 24.78
C LYS A 21 -13.25 11.10 23.77
N SER A 22 -12.30 10.25 24.13
CA SER A 22 -11.23 9.80 23.23
C SER A 22 -11.75 9.04 22.01
N VAL A 23 -12.70 8.11 22.20
CA VAL A 23 -13.30 7.34 21.10
C VAL A 23 -14.16 8.24 20.21
N SER A 24 -14.90 9.18 20.80
CA SER A 24 -15.68 10.17 20.05
C SER A 24 -14.80 11.04 19.14
N ASN A 25 -13.68 11.53 19.68
CA ASN A 25 -12.71 12.30 18.90
C ASN A 25 -12.09 11.46 17.78
N MET A 26 -11.72 10.20 18.09
CA MET A 26 -11.17 9.28 17.09
C MET A 26 -12.18 9.03 15.96
N LYS A 27 -13.47 8.83 16.28
CA LYS A 27 -14.55 8.66 15.31
C LYS A 27 -14.66 9.84 14.35
N GLN A 28 -14.56 11.08 14.85
CA GLN A 28 -14.62 12.28 14.02
C GLN A 28 -13.41 12.36 13.08
N ILE A 29 -12.20 12.11 13.59
CA ILE A 29 -10.97 12.11 12.79
C ILE A 29 -11.03 11.03 11.70
N THR A 30 -11.43 9.81 12.04
CA THR A 30 -11.54 8.72 11.05
C THR A 30 -12.61 9.00 10.01
N LYS A 31 -13.73 9.65 10.39
CA LYS A 31 -14.78 10.03 9.43
C LYS A 31 -14.26 11.08 8.45
N ALA A 32 -13.52 12.07 8.93
CA ALA A 32 -12.90 13.05 8.05
C ALA A 32 -11.89 12.40 7.09
N LEU A 33 -11.05 11.49 7.60
CA LEU A 33 -10.09 10.74 6.78
C LEU A 33 -10.78 9.89 5.71
N GLU A 34 -11.89 9.22 6.05
CA GLU A 34 -12.69 8.43 5.10
C GLU A 34 -13.19 9.30 3.94
N VAL A 35 -13.74 10.49 4.24
CA VAL A 35 -14.21 11.43 3.22
C VAL A 35 -13.05 11.90 2.34
N VAL A 36 -11.92 12.30 2.93
CA VAL A 36 -10.74 12.76 2.18
C VAL A 36 -10.19 11.65 1.28
N ALA A 37 -10.11 10.41 1.77
CA ALA A 37 -9.66 9.28 0.98
C ALA A 37 -10.61 8.98 -0.18
N THR A 38 -11.92 9.07 0.07
CA THR A 38 -12.95 8.85 -0.95
C THR A 38 -12.86 9.88 -2.08
N VAL A 39 -12.72 11.17 -1.74
CA VAL A 39 -12.56 12.24 -2.73
C VAL A 39 -11.31 12.04 -3.58
N LYS A 40 -10.17 11.71 -2.95
CA LYS A 40 -8.94 11.41 -3.70
C LYS A 40 -9.10 10.22 -4.64
N LEU A 41 -9.75 9.16 -4.18
CA LEU A 41 -10.00 7.97 -5.01
C LEU A 41 -10.91 8.32 -6.20
N GLN A 42 -11.93 9.15 -6.01
CA GLN A 42 -12.78 9.62 -7.09
C GLN A 42 -12.00 10.46 -8.12
N GLN A 43 -11.15 11.38 -7.67
CA GLN A 43 -10.29 12.18 -8.55
C GLN A 43 -9.34 11.29 -9.37
N MET A 44 -8.69 10.31 -8.74
CA MET A 44 -7.81 9.38 -9.44
C MET A 44 -8.58 8.52 -10.45
N LYS A 45 -9.82 8.11 -10.13
CA LYS A 45 -10.69 7.39 -11.07
C LYS A 45 -11.03 8.23 -12.30
N GLN A 46 -11.45 9.48 -12.11
CA GLN A 46 -11.76 10.39 -13.21
C GLN A 46 -10.55 10.64 -14.11
N GLN A 47 -9.37 10.86 -13.51
CA GLN A 47 -8.11 10.99 -14.28
C GLN A 47 -7.82 9.71 -15.07
N THR A 48 -7.98 8.54 -14.47
CA THR A 48 -7.77 7.26 -15.15
C THR A 48 -8.73 7.08 -16.32
N GLU A 49 -10.00 7.46 -16.14
CA GLU A 49 -11.00 7.43 -17.20
C GLU A 49 -10.64 8.36 -18.37
N SER A 50 -10.12 9.57 -18.10
CA SER A 50 -9.68 10.48 -19.17
C SER A 50 -8.51 9.94 -20.00
N TYR A 51 -7.66 9.07 -19.42
CA TYR A 51 -6.56 8.43 -20.17
C TYR A 51 -6.99 7.20 -20.95
N ARG A 52 -8.21 6.69 -20.75
CA ARG A 52 -8.67 5.42 -21.32
C ARG A 52 -8.66 5.44 -22.85
N ASP A 53 -9.15 6.51 -23.46
CA ASP A 53 -9.25 6.62 -24.91
C ASP A 53 -7.86 6.72 -25.54
N PHE A 54 -6.98 7.52 -24.95
CA PHE A 54 -5.56 7.60 -25.34
C PHE A 54 -4.88 6.23 -25.28
N MET A 55 -5.02 5.50 -24.17
CA MET A 55 -4.44 4.18 -24.02
C MET A 55 -4.99 3.18 -25.04
N THR A 56 -6.26 3.30 -25.40
CA THR A 56 -6.90 2.44 -26.40
C THR A 56 -6.26 2.66 -27.78
N GLU A 57 -6.09 3.91 -28.20
CA GLU A 57 -5.43 4.22 -29.48
C GLU A 57 -3.94 3.89 -29.46
N PHE A 58 -3.24 4.17 -28.36
CA PHE A 58 -1.84 3.81 -28.19
C PHE A 58 -1.61 2.30 -28.36
N LEU A 59 -2.45 1.47 -27.73
CA LEU A 59 -2.36 0.02 -27.85
C LEU A 59 -2.66 -0.47 -29.28
N LYS A 60 -3.59 0.19 -30.00
CA LYS A 60 -3.82 -0.12 -31.43
C LYS A 60 -2.57 0.14 -32.26
N ILE A 61 -1.92 1.29 -32.07
CA ILE A 61 -0.68 1.62 -32.77
C ILE A 61 0.41 0.61 -32.42
N MET A 62 0.60 0.31 -31.13
CA MET A 62 1.60 -0.69 -30.69
C MET A 62 1.35 -2.08 -31.30
N ASN A 63 0.10 -2.49 -31.47
CA ASN A 63 -0.23 -3.74 -32.15
C ASN A 63 0.14 -3.71 -33.64
N VAL A 64 -0.12 -2.60 -34.34
CA VAL A 64 0.27 -2.43 -35.75
C VAL A 64 1.79 -2.42 -35.90
N VAL A 65 2.51 -1.77 -34.97
CA VAL A 65 3.97 -1.76 -34.95
C VAL A 65 4.50 -3.18 -34.74
N ARG A 66 3.95 -3.92 -33.76
CA ARG A 66 4.34 -5.31 -33.47
C ARG A 66 4.13 -6.25 -34.66
N THR A 67 3.07 -6.07 -35.47
CA THR A 67 2.80 -6.94 -36.62
C THR A 67 3.64 -6.59 -37.85
N LYS A 68 4.05 -5.32 -38.01
CA LYS A 68 4.82 -4.86 -39.17
C LYS A 68 6.33 -4.91 -38.97
N LEU A 69 6.78 -4.82 -37.73
CA LEU A 69 8.18 -4.82 -37.36
C LEU A 69 8.49 -6.14 -36.66
N ASP A 70 9.25 -7.01 -37.32
CA ASP A 70 9.87 -8.22 -36.74
C ASP A 70 11.01 -7.86 -35.74
N ILE A 71 10.92 -6.67 -35.14
CA ILE A 71 11.89 -6.05 -34.24
C ILE A 71 11.68 -6.57 -32.80
N LEU A 72 10.51 -7.13 -32.50
CA LEU A 72 10.23 -7.75 -31.21
C LEU A 72 10.53 -9.24 -31.25
N ASN A 73 11.79 -9.59 -31.52
CA ASN A 73 12.36 -10.81 -30.95
C ASN A 73 12.51 -10.61 -29.43
N THR A 74 11.39 -10.45 -28.72
CA THR A 74 11.27 -10.45 -27.25
C THR A 74 11.66 -11.80 -26.63
N ASN A 75 12.21 -12.73 -27.42
CA ASN A 75 12.61 -14.07 -26.98
C ASN A 75 14.03 -14.14 -26.42
N GLN A 76 14.77 -13.02 -26.34
CA GLN A 76 16.00 -12.95 -25.54
C GLN A 76 15.69 -12.61 -24.06
N ILE A 77 14.63 -13.19 -23.50
CA ILE A 77 14.49 -13.22 -22.05
C ILE A 77 15.40 -14.35 -21.59
N ASP A 78 16.56 -13.99 -21.01
CA ASP A 78 17.38 -14.96 -20.31
C ASP A 78 16.57 -15.50 -19.12
N PRO A 79 16.19 -16.80 -19.12
CA PRO A 79 15.43 -17.38 -18.02
C PRO A 79 16.22 -17.37 -16.69
N ASN A 80 17.55 -17.25 -16.76
CA ASN A 80 18.46 -17.13 -15.62
C ASN A 80 18.86 -15.69 -15.31
N GLY A 81 18.37 -14.71 -16.07
CA GLY A 81 18.66 -13.30 -15.85
C GLY A 81 18.12 -12.80 -14.51
N ARG A 82 18.79 -11.81 -13.92
CA ARG A 82 18.29 -11.11 -12.73
C ARG A 82 16.93 -10.48 -13.02
N LYS A 83 16.01 -10.58 -12.07
CA LYS A 83 14.64 -10.06 -12.21
C LYS A 83 14.50 -8.75 -11.43
N LEU A 84 14.05 -7.70 -12.11
CA LEU A 84 13.66 -6.46 -11.45
C LEU A 84 12.16 -6.48 -11.14
N ILE A 85 11.80 -6.33 -9.88
CA ILE A 85 10.41 -6.22 -9.43
C ILE A 85 10.15 -4.79 -8.99
N VAL A 86 9.29 -4.10 -9.73
CA VAL A 86 8.78 -2.79 -9.32
C VAL A 86 7.62 -2.99 -8.34
N VAL A 87 7.78 -2.51 -7.11
CA VAL A 87 6.77 -2.65 -6.05
C VAL A 87 6.21 -1.29 -5.68
N MET A 88 4.94 -1.09 -6.03
CA MET A 88 4.19 0.12 -5.68
C MET A 88 3.40 -0.09 -4.39
N SER A 89 3.66 0.75 -3.39
CA SER A 89 3.05 0.71 -2.06
C SER A 89 2.61 2.09 -1.60
N SER A 90 1.90 2.16 -0.47
CA SER A 90 1.51 3.44 0.13
C SER A 90 2.64 4.12 0.89
N GLU A 91 2.64 5.45 0.91
CA GLU A 91 3.51 6.25 1.76
C GLU A 91 3.13 6.16 3.25
N LYS A 92 1.82 6.25 3.52
CA LYS A 92 1.26 6.28 4.88
C LYS A 92 0.65 4.92 5.25
N GLY A 93 0.50 4.69 6.56
CA GLY A 93 -0.21 3.54 7.10
C GLY A 93 -1.74 3.69 7.03
N LEU A 94 -2.46 2.92 7.86
CA LEU A 94 -3.93 2.89 7.94
C LEU A 94 -4.64 2.43 6.64
N CYS A 95 -3.95 1.68 5.78
CA CYS A 95 -4.47 1.13 4.52
C CYS A 95 -5.06 -0.29 4.66
N GLY A 96 -5.38 -0.72 5.89
CA GLY A 96 -5.81 -2.09 6.16
C GLY A 96 -4.73 -3.12 5.78
N ASN A 97 -5.13 -4.17 5.05
CA ASN A 97 -4.26 -5.29 4.68
C ASN A 97 -3.64 -5.18 3.27
N LEU A 98 -3.74 -4.02 2.62
CA LEU A 98 -3.31 -3.84 1.24
C LEU A 98 -1.81 -4.12 1.06
N ASN A 99 -0.96 -3.40 1.81
CA ASN A 99 0.49 -3.58 1.75
C ASN A 99 0.92 -4.96 2.26
N SER A 100 0.32 -5.45 3.35
CA SER A 100 0.72 -6.73 3.94
C SER A 100 0.44 -7.92 3.00
N ARG A 101 -0.69 -7.91 2.27
CA ARG A 101 -0.98 -8.90 1.24
C ARG A 101 -0.01 -8.82 0.07
N LEU A 102 0.25 -7.61 -0.43
CA LEU A 102 1.19 -7.38 -1.53
C LEU A 102 2.59 -7.91 -1.19
N PHE A 103 3.12 -7.51 -0.03
CA PHE A 103 4.47 -7.88 0.40
C PHE A 103 4.59 -9.37 0.67
N LYS A 104 3.57 -9.98 1.29
CA LYS A 104 3.54 -11.42 1.53
C LYS A 104 3.60 -12.21 0.21
N ASN A 105 2.83 -11.82 -0.80
CA ASN A 105 2.82 -12.51 -2.09
C ASN A 105 4.18 -12.43 -2.80
N ILE A 106 4.82 -11.26 -2.77
CA ILE A 106 6.16 -11.07 -3.37
C ILE A 106 7.20 -11.88 -2.58
N PHE A 107 7.18 -11.77 -1.25
CA PHE A 107 8.10 -12.51 -0.40
C PHE A 107 7.98 -14.03 -0.63
N GLN A 108 6.76 -14.58 -0.61
CA GLN A 108 6.55 -16.02 -0.84
C GLN A 108 7.04 -16.49 -2.21
N LYS A 109 6.95 -15.65 -3.24
CA LYS A 109 7.33 -16.02 -4.61
C LYS A 109 8.84 -15.92 -4.86
N TYR A 110 9.53 -15.03 -4.14
CA TYR A 110 10.92 -14.66 -4.48
C TYR A 110 11.90 -14.79 -3.32
N ASN A 111 11.46 -15.25 -2.14
CA ASN A 111 12.33 -15.39 -0.98
C ASN A 111 13.48 -16.38 -1.21
N ASP A 112 13.24 -17.44 -1.99
CA ASP A 112 14.23 -18.50 -2.22
C ASP A 112 15.24 -18.12 -3.33
N VAL A 113 14.96 -17.05 -4.07
CA VAL A 113 15.78 -16.55 -5.19
C VAL A 113 16.16 -15.07 -5.01
N LYS A 114 16.25 -14.61 -3.75
CA LYS A 114 16.53 -13.20 -3.40
C LYS A 114 17.76 -12.62 -4.09
N ASP A 115 18.83 -13.41 -4.21
CA ASP A 115 20.10 -12.95 -4.79
C ASP A 115 19.99 -12.64 -6.28
N ASN A 116 18.98 -13.19 -6.96
CA ASN A 116 18.68 -12.98 -8.36
C ASN A 116 17.51 -12.00 -8.58
N VAL A 117 17.08 -11.29 -7.55
CA VAL A 117 15.94 -10.37 -7.59
C VAL A 117 16.30 -9.01 -7.03
N ASP A 118 16.10 -7.98 -7.85
CA ASP A 118 16.19 -6.58 -7.46
C ASP A 118 14.79 -6.01 -7.24
N ILE A 119 14.59 -5.30 -6.13
CA ILE A 119 13.31 -4.66 -5.81
C ILE A 119 13.44 -3.15 -6.02
N PHE A 120 12.73 -2.62 -7.01
CA PHE A 120 12.56 -1.18 -7.17
C PHE A 120 11.34 -0.72 -6.38
N CYS A 121 11.55 0.07 -5.31
CA CYS A 121 10.50 0.45 -4.39
C CYS A 121 9.87 1.80 -4.78
N VAL A 122 8.58 1.78 -5.12
CA VAL A 122 7.75 2.98 -5.19
C VAL A 122 6.88 3.03 -3.93
N GLY A 123 7.17 3.98 -3.05
CA GLY A 123 6.46 4.13 -1.78
C GLY A 123 7.30 3.76 -0.56
N LYS A 124 7.21 4.57 0.50
CA LYS A 124 7.98 4.34 1.75
C LYS A 124 7.76 2.97 2.38
N LYS A 125 6.55 2.40 2.32
CA LYS A 125 6.24 1.12 3.00
C LYS A 125 6.88 -0.09 2.35
N SER A 126 7.06 -0.10 1.02
CA SER A 126 7.78 -1.16 0.32
C SER A 126 9.27 -1.12 0.69
N PHE A 127 9.89 0.06 0.67
CA PHE A 127 11.28 0.21 1.08
C PHE A 127 11.51 -0.31 2.51
N GLU A 128 10.72 0.16 3.48
CA GLU A 128 10.82 -0.27 4.88
C GLU A 128 10.69 -1.80 5.05
N PHE A 129 9.84 -2.44 4.25
CA PHE A 129 9.62 -3.89 4.34
C PHE A 129 10.76 -4.68 3.67
N PHE A 130 11.09 -4.38 2.41
CA PHE A 130 12.03 -5.19 1.63
C PHE A 130 13.48 -5.00 2.07
N ALA A 131 13.85 -3.80 2.52
CA ALA A 131 15.17 -3.57 3.12
C ALA A 131 15.35 -4.42 4.39
N ARG A 132 14.32 -4.53 5.24
CA ARG A 132 14.34 -5.39 6.44
C ARG A 132 14.28 -6.89 6.11
N ALA A 133 13.66 -7.25 4.99
CA ALA A 133 13.52 -8.63 4.54
C ALA A 133 14.77 -9.19 3.85
N GLY A 134 15.81 -8.37 3.68
CA GLY A 134 17.10 -8.76 3.09
C GLY A 134 17.08 -8.89 1.57
N PHE A 135 16.19 -8.18 0.88
CA PHE A 135 16.24 -8.06 -0.58
C PHE A 135 17.21 -6.95 -0.99
N ASN A 136 17.78 -7.06 -2.19
CA ASN A 136 18.47 -5.92 -2.79
C ASN A 136 17.43 -4.88 -3.24
N VAL A 137 17.45 -3.70 -2.63
CA VAL A 137 16.54 -2.60 -2.96
C VAL A 137 17.29 -1.55 -3.76
N VAL A 138 16.80 -1.27 -4.96
CA VAL A 138 17.37 -0.32 -5.93
C VAL A 138 16.49 0.93 -6.00
#